data_AF-A0AAE9CZ02-F1
#
_entry.id   AF-A0AAE9CZ02-F1
#
_cell.length_a   1.000
_cell.length_b   1.000
_cell.length_c   1.000
_cell.angle_alpha   90.00
_cell.angle_beta   90.00
_cell.angle_gamma   90.00
#
_symmetry.space_group_name_H-M   'P 1'
#
loop_
_entity.id
_entity.type
_entity.pdbx_description
1 polymer ?
#
loop_
_entity_poly.entity_id
_entity_poly.type
_entity_poly.pdbx_seq_one_letter_code
_entity_poly.pdbx_strand_id
1 'polypeptide(L)'
;MPDDDSFQWNCRMVQAVRENKPFQVLQLAGSHNFTNELQKDIALSLVQYACEMITDETTKNEASEVETANLTVSSPESGSELTSSPESSEKEDGQDEPKPVGTMRKFNLKHNARQQLIRRYNKTKATEISDETIDAYSKRYCEPAEELIRYYKEIPYLPHRAPKRNRCTGTRRHTED
;
A
#
# COMPACT_ATOMS: atom_id res chain seq x y z
N MET A 1 25.86 24.28 18.88
CA MET A 1 25.01 25.15 18.05
C MET A 1 23.83 24.34 17.55
N PRO A 2 22.63 24.92 17.44
CA PRO A 2 21.60 24.35 16.57
C PRO A 2 22.13 24.28 15.13
N ASP A 3 21.57 23.36 14.35
CA ASP A 3 21.88 23.20 12.92
C ASP A 3 21.12 24.27 12.12
N ASP A 4 21.66 25.50 12.14
CA ASP A 4 21.05 26.69 11.52
C ASP A 4 20.86 26.52 10.00
N ASP A 5 21.75 25.78 9.34
CA ASP A 5 21.61 25.45 7.92
C ASP A 5 20.38 24.56 7.69
N SER A 6 20.23 23.47 8.43
CA SER A 6 19.03 22.61 8.36
C SER A 6 17.74 23.37 8.69
N PHE A 7 17.78 24.33 9.62
CA PHE A 7 16.64 25.20 9.90
C PHE A 7 16.30 26.10 8.70
N GLN A 8 17.29 26.74 8.06
CA GLN A 8 17.07 27.55 6.86
C GLN A 8 16.51 26.72 5.68
N TRP A 9 16.95 25.47 5.52
CA TRP A 9 16.38 24.54 4.54
C TRP A 9 14.91 24.26 4.80
N ASN A 10 14.53 23.99 6.05
CA ASN A 10 13.13 23.84 6.43
C ASN A 10 12.31 25.12 6.19
N CYS A 11 12.85 26.31 6.45
CA CYS A 11 12.19 27.56 6.09
C CYS A 11 11.93 27.70 4.58
N ARG A 12 12.89 27.33 3.73
CA ARG A 12 12.72 27.32 2.26
C ARG A 12 11.67 26.31 1.81
N MET A 13 11.61 25.14 2.44
CA MET A 13 10.58 24.13 2.18
C MET A 13 9.19 24.63 2.58
N VAL A 14 9.04 25.27 3.75
CA VAL A 14 7.77 25.93 4.16
C VAL A 14 7.36 27.03 3.17
N GLN A 15 8.31 27.81 2.64
CA GLN A 15 8.00 28.80 1.61
C GLN A 15 7.50 28.15 0.31
N ALA A 16 8.17 27.10 -0.18
CA ALA A 16 7.74 26.37 -1.37
C ALA A 16 6.35 25.72 -1.20
N VAL A 17 6.02 25.24 0.00
CA VAL A 17 4.66 24.80 0.36
C VAL A 17 3.65 25.97 0.22
N ARG A 18 3.92 27.13 0.83
CA ARG A 18 3.04 28.31 0.77
C ARG A 18 2.85 28.86 -0.65
N GLU A 19 3.81 28.66 -1.52
CA GLU A 19 3.77 29.06 -2.93
C GLU A 19 3.11 28.02 -3.85
N ASN A 20 2.54 26.93 -3.30
CA ASN A 20 1.98 25.79 -4.05
C ASN A 20 2.97 25.15 -5.03
N LYS A 21 4.23 24.98 -4.61
CA LYS A 21 5.31 24.36 -5.40
C LYS A 21 5.78 23.04 -4.79
N PRO A 22 4.94 21.99 -4.75
CA PRO A 22 5.28 20.74 -4.07
C PRO A 22 6.53 20.05 -4.64
N PHE A 23 6.74 20.09 -5.95
CA PHE A 23 7.97 19.58 -6.57
C PHE A 23 9.24 20.31 -6.11
N GLN A 24 9.15 21.60 -5.79
CA GLN A 24 10.27 22.34 -5.21
C GLN A 24 10.56 21.90 -3.78
N VAL A 25 9.53 21.54 -2.98
CA VAL A 25 9.73 20.94 -1.65
C VAL A 25 10.50 19.62 -1.74
N LEU A 26 10.13 18.75 -2.69
CA LEU A 26 10.83 17.49 -2.94
C LEU A 26 12.28 17.71 -3.39
N GLN A 27 12.52 18.68 -4.28
CA GLN A 27 13.86 19.06 -4.72
C GLN A 27 14.71 19.57 -3.54
N LEU A 28 14.16 20.45 -2.71
CA LEU A 28 14.85 21.01 -1.56
C LEU A 28 15.22 19.91 -0.54
N ALA A 29 14.29 19.01 -0.22
CA ALA A 29 14.53 17.89 0.68
C ALA A 29 15.61 16.92 0.18
N GLY A 30 15.67 16.67 -1.14
CA GLY A 30 16.70 15.84 -1.75
C GLY A 30 18.07 16.53 -1.90
N SER A 31 18.15 17.84 -1.67
CA SER A 31 19.37 18.65 -1.85
C SER A 31 20.15 18.91 -0.56
N HIS A 32 19.61 18.54 0.61
CA HIS A 32 20.23 18.78 1.91
C HIS A 32 20.29 17.51 2.78
N ASN A 33 21.36 17.36 3.55
CA ASN A 33 21.53 16.24 4.47
C ASN A 33 21.28 16.69 5.91
N PHE A 34 20.06 16.48 6.39
CA PHE A 34 19.63 16.84 7.74
C PHE A 34 20.36 15.99 8.79
N THR A 35 21.33 16.60 9.49
CA THR A 35 22.08 15.93 10.56
C THR A 35 21.34 15.91 11.89
N ASN A 36 20.50 16.90 12.12
CA ASN A 36 19.66 17.03 13.30
C ASN A 36 18.32 16.29 13.11
N GLU A 37 17.99 15.38 14.04
CA GLU A 37 16.80 14.53 13.97
C GLU A 37 15.49 15.32 13.95
N LEU A 38 15.35 16.37 14.78
CA LEU A 38 14.17 17.25 14.78
C LEU A 38 14.01 17.98 13.44
N GLN A 39 15.12 18.50 12.87
CA GLN A 39 15.05 19.17 11.56
C GLN A 39 14.72 18.18 10.43
N LYS A 40 15.19 16.94 10.53
CA LYS A 40 14.85 15.86 9.59
C LYS A 40 13.37 15.48 9.67
N ASP A 41 12.80 15.38 10.87
CA ASP A 41 11.38 15.07 11.05
C ASP A 41 10.49 16.19 10.48
N ILE A 42 10.85 17.46 10.71
CA ILE A 42 10.19 18.62 10.08
C ILE A 42 10.25 18.50 8.55
N ALA A 43 11.42 18.19 7.99
CA ALA A 43 11.58 18.02 6.54
C ALA A 43 10.72 16.87 5.99
N LEU A 44 10.60 15.75 6.72
CA LEU A 44 9.76 14.62 6.35
C LEU A 44 8.27 14.98 6.36
N SER A 45 7.79 15.72 7.36
CA SER A 45 6.41 16.22 7.39
C SER A 45 6.10 17.15 6.21
N LEU A 46 7.03 18.03 5.84
CA LEU A 46 6.89 18.93 4.70
C LEU A 46 6.90 18.17 3.36
N VAL A 47 7.72 17.13 3.23
CA VAL A 47 7.72 16.22 2.07
C VAL A 47 6.40 15.44 1.98
N GLN A 48 5.87 14.94 3.10
CA GLN A 48 4.56 14.27 3.11
C GLN A 48 3.45 15.23 2.62
N TYR A 49 3.40 16.44 3.16
CA TYR A 49 2.42 17.45 2.74
C TYR A 49 2.54 17.79 1.26
N ALA A 50 3.77 17.93 0.74
CA ALA A 50 3.99 18.14 -0.69
C ALA A 50 3.52 16.97 -1.57
N CYS A 51 3.63 15.72 -1.10
CA CYS A 51 3.04 14.56 -1.80
C CYS A 51 1.51 14.62 -1.82
N GLU A 52 0.88 15.00 -0.71
CA GLU A 52 -0.58 15.16 -0.59
C GLU A 52 -1.09 16.25 -1.55
N MET A 53 -0.41 17.40 -1.64
CA MET A 53 -0.71 18.46 -2.61
C MET A 53 -0.67 17.97 -4.07
N ILE A 54 0.27 17.08 -4.43
CA ILE A 54 0.35 16.52 -5.78
C ILE A 54 -0.86 15.62 -6.05
N THR A 55 -1.28 14.79 -5.08
CA THR A 55 -2.46 13.93 -5.26
C THR A 55 -3.77 14.73 -5.32
N ASP A 56 -3.87 15.85 -4.60
CA ASP A 56 -5.04 16.73 -4.64
C ASP A 56 -5.15 17.48 -5.97
N GLU A 57 -4.02 17.90 -6.56
CA GLU A 57 -3.97 18.46 -7.91
C GLU A 57 -4.36 17.42 -8.97
N THR A 58 -3.83 16.19 -8.88
CA THR A 58 -4.15 15.11 -9.82
C THR A 58 -5.65 14.75 -9.78
N THR A 59 -6.23 14.58 -8.60
CA THR A 59 -7.65 14.21 -8.46
C THR A 59 -8.62 15.32 -8.89
N LYS A 60 -8.27 16.60 -8.71
CA LYS A 60 -9.05 17.73 -9.27
C LYS A 60 -9.01 17.78 -10.80
N ASN A 61 -7.86 17.50 -11.39
CA ASN A 61 -7.72 17.48 -12.85
C ASN A 61 -8.47 16.29 -13.46
N GLU A 62 -8.39 15.10 -12.86
CA GLU A 62 -9.17 13.92 -13.27
C GLU A 62 -10.69 14.15 -13.14
N ALA A 63 -11.14 14.88 -12.12
CA ALA A 63 -12.56 15.26 -12.00
C ALA A 63 -13.03 16.25 -13.07
N SER A 64 -12.12 17.00 -13.71
CA SER A 64 -12.45 18.01 -14.72
C SER A 64 -12.54 17.47 -16.15
N GLU A 65 -11.97 16.28 -16.45
CA GLU A 65 -11.97 15.71 -17.81
C GLU A 65 -13.15 14.76 -18.10
N VAL A 66 -14.01 14.46 -17.11
CA VAL A 66 -15.10 13.48 -17.24
C VAL A 66 -16.44 14.09 -17.73
N GLU A 67 -16.58 15.42 -17.80
CA GLU A 67 -17.87 16.08 -18.09
C GLU A 67 -18.26 16.20 -19.58
N THR A 68 -17.48 15.70 -20.54
CA THR A 68 -17.81 15.80 -21.98
C THR A 68 -17.88 14.47 -22.75
N ALA A 69 -18.15 13.36 -22.08
CA ALA A 69 -18.49 12.10 -22.76
C ALA A 69 -19.40 11.20 -21.93
N ASN A 70 -20.73 11.39 -22.05
CA ASN A 70 -21.73 10.32 -22.16
C ASN A 70 -23.16 10.91 -22.21
N LEU A 71 -23.57 11.31 -23.40
CA LEU A 71 -24.96 11.61 -23.73
C LEU A 71 -25.46 10.54 -24.71
N THR A 72 -26.68 10.04 -24.50
CA THR A 72 -27.55 9.34 -25.47
C THR A 72 -27.62 7.79 -25.38
N VAL A 73 -28.74 7.31 -24.79
CA VAL A 73 -29.58 6.16 -25.23
C VAL A 73 -29.04 4.72 -25.02
N SER A 74 -29.83 3.71 -24.58
CA SER A 74 -31.15 3.67 -23.90
C SER A 74 -31.37 2.27 -23.30
N SER A 75 -32.21 2.17 -22.26
CA SER A 75 -32.88 0.93 -21.81
C SER A 75 -34.04 0.58 -22.78
N PRO A 76 -34.63 -0.66 -22.82
CA PRO A 76 -35.37 -1.18 -21.66
C PRO A 76 -35.51 -2.72 -21.46
N GLU A 77 -35.97 -3.07 -20.25
CA GLU A 77 -37.03 -4.05 -19.89
C GLU A 77 -36.84 -5.58 -19.74
N SER A 78 -37.68 -6.09 -18.82
CA SER A 78 -38.13 -7.48 -18.54
C SER A 78 -37.12 -8.51 -17.99
N GLY A 79 -37.46 -9.33 -16.98
CA GLY A 79 -38.67 -9.40 -16.15
C GLY A 79 -38.78 -10.73 -15.36
N SER A 80 -39.54 -10.74 -14.25
CA SER A 80 -39.99 -11.92 -13.45
C SER A 80 -38.92 -12.81 -12.77
N GLU A 81 -39.16 -13.54 -11.65
CA GLU A 81 -40.10 -13.47 -10.51
C GLU A 81 -39.63 -14.50 -9.43
N LEU A 82 -40.14 -14.41 -8.17
CA LEU A 82 -40.57 -15.49 -7.24
C LEU A 82 -39.87 -16.89 -7.25
N THR A 83 -39.56 -17.62 -6.18
CA THR A 83 -39.63 -17.51 -4.69
C THR A 83 -38.36 -18.19 -4.08
N SER A 84 -38.19 -18.65 -2.84
CA SER A 84 -38.92 -18.70 -1.54
C SER A 84 -37.92 -19.09 -0.43
N SER A 85 -38.11 -18.63 0.81
CA SER A 85 -37.52 -19.27 2.01
C SER A 85 -38.27 -20.56 2.37
N PRO A 86 -37.64 -21.48 3.14
CA PRO A 86 -37.97 -21.45 4.58
C PRO A 86 -36.78 -21.68 5.54
N GLU A 87 -36.95 -21.06 6.71
CA GLU A 87 -36.43 -21.38 8.06
C GLU A 87 -35.85 -22.81 8.26
N SER A 88 -34.77 -23.02 9.02
CA SER A 88 -34.77 -22.85 10.49
C SER A 88 -33.46 -23.35 11.16
N SER A 89 -33.38 -23.09 12.47
CA SER A 89 -32.58 -23.78 13.50
C SER A 89 -31.11 -23.37 13.70
N GLU A 90 -30.89 -22.76 14.87
CA GLU A 90 -29.61 -22.59 15.55
C GLU A 90 -28.88 -23.94 15.78
N LYS A 91 -27.55 -23.91 15.88
CA LYS A 91 -26.79 -24.37 17.06
C LYS A 91 -25.39 -23.74 17.12
N GLU A 92 -24.89 -23.60 18.34
CA GLU A 92 -23.58 -23.05 18.68
C GLU A 92 -22.38 -23.95 18.35
N ASP A 93 -21.22 -23.30 18.35
CA ASP A 93 -19.88 -23.77 18.72
C ASP A 93 -19.19 -24.87 17.88
N GLY A 94 -17.91 -24.61 17.58
CA GLY A 94 -17.10 -25.42 16.69
C GLY A 94 -16.00 -24.60 16.03
N GLN A 95 -14.83 -24.53 16.68
CA GLN A 95 -13.61 -24.03 16.06
C GLN A 95 -13.20 -24.91 14.87
N ASP A 96 -13.55 -24.50 13.65
CA ASP A 96 -13.08 -25.18 12.44
C ASP A 96 -11.71 -24.59 12.02
N GLU A 97 -10.63 -25.22 12.48
CA GLU A 97 -9.28 -24.97 11.95
C GLU A 97 -9.27 -25.28 10.44
N PRO A 98 -9.02 -24.30 9.56
CA PRO A 98 -9.05 -24.55 8.13
C PRO A 98 -7.83 -25.39 7.71
N LYS A 99 -8.10 -26.66 7.39
CA LYS A 99 -7.11 -27.63 6.90
C LYS A 99 -6.32 -27.07 5.70
N PRO A 100 -5.00 -27.32 5.62
CA PRO A 100 -4.16 -26.79 4.54
C PRO A 100 -4.41 -27.53 3.22
N VAL A 101 -5.37 -27.04 2.42
CA VAL A 101 -5.61 -27.56 1.07
C VAL A 101 -4.48 -27.08 0.16
N GLY A 102 -3.59 -28.00 -0.22
CA GLY A 102 -2.33 -27.77 -0.94
C GLY A 102 -2.43 -27.30 -2.40
N THR A 103 -3.44 -26.51 -2.76
CA THR A 103 -3.58 -25.86 -4.06
C THR A 103 -3.55 -24.36 -3.84
N MET A 104 -2.46 -23.68 -4.20
CA MET A 104 -2.38 -22.21 -4.12
C MET A 104 -3.58 -21.58 -4.84
N ARG A 105 -4.48 -20.94 -4.08
CA ARG A 105 -5.52 -20.11 -4.67
C ARG A 105 -4.86 -18.98 -5.45
N LYS A 106 -5.39 -18.71 -6.65
CA LYS A 106 -4.87 -17.65 -7.51
C LYS A 106 -5.37 -16.30 -6.98
N PHE A 107 -4.55 -15.67 -6.16
CA PHE A 107 -4.74 -14.28 -5.75
C PHE A 107 -4.36 -13.33 -6.89
N ASN A 108 -5.29 -12.45 -7.25
CA ASN A 108 -5.16 -11.43 -8.27
C ASN A 108 -4.50 -10.15 -7.71
N LEU A 109 -3.44 -10.33 -6.93
CA LEU A 109 -2.65 -9.25 -6.33
C LEU A 109 -1.29 -9.12 -7.03
N LYS A 110 -0.79 -7.90 -7.23
CA LYS A 110 0.58 -7.63 -7.68
C LYS A 110 1.60 -8.23 -6.70
N HIS A 111 2.77 -8.59 -7.22
CA HIS A 111 3.83 -9.20 -6.42
C HIS A 111 4.26 -8.31 -5.23
N ASN A 112 4.32 -6.99 -5.44
CA ASN A 112 4.71 -6.02 -4.40
C ASN A 112 3.70 -6.02 -3.23
N ALA A 113 2.40 -5.88 -3.50
CA ALA A 113 1.34 -5.95 -2.50
C ALA A 113 1.44 -7.23 -1.64
N ARG A 114 1.60 -8.39 -2.31
CA ARG A 114 1.77 -9.68 -1.63
C ARG A 114 3.00 -9.72 -0.71
N GLN A 115 4.16 -9.24 -1.16
CA GLN A 115 5.37 -9.18 -0.34
C GLN A 115 5.19 -8.27 0.89
N GLN A 116 4.50 -7.13 0.74
CA GLN A 116 4.32 -6.17 1.83
C GLN A 116 3.30 -6.66 2.86
N LEU A 117 2.24 -7.34 2.43
CA LEU A 117 1.32 -8.05 3.33
C LEU A 117 2.04 -9.16 4.11
N ILE A 118 2.86 -9.99 3.46
CA ILE A 118 3.70 -11.02 4.13
C ILE A 118 4.66 -10.39 5.14
N ARG A 119 5.31 -9.27 4.81
CA ARG A 119 6.20 -8.55 5.74
C ARG A 119 5.44 -8.02 6.95
N ARG A 120 4.26 -7.42 6.74
CA ARG A 120 3.42 -6.90 7.82
C ARG A 120 2.97 -8.04 8.74
N TYR A 121 2.40 -9.11 8.19
CA TYR A 121 2.01 -10.31 8.93
C TYR A 121 3.18 -10.88 9.75
N ASN A 122 4.38 -10.97 9.16
CA ASN A 122 5.55 -11.45 9.89
C ASN A 122 6.03 -10.52 11.00
N LYS A 123 5.79 -9.21 10.89
CA LYS A 123 6.15 -8.20 11.90
C LYS A 123 5.13 -8.14 13.05
N THR A 124 3.83 -8.18 12.74
CA THR A 124 2.75 -8.05 13.75
C THR A 124 2.32 -9.37 14.35
N LYS A 125 2.49 -10.48 13.61
CA LYS A 125 1.90 -11.80 13.90
C LYS A 125 0.37 -11.81 14.06
N ALA A 126 -0.28 -10.72 13.68
CA ALA A 126 -1.73 -10.59 13.71
C ALA A 126 -2.35 -11.33 12.50
N THR A 127 -3.31 -12.20 12.77
CA THR A 127 -4.19 -12.87 11.79
C THR A 127 -5.14 -11.90 11.09
N GLU A 128 -5.38 -10.75 11.71
CA GLU A 128 -6.26 -9.69 11.24
C GLU A 128 -5.48 -8.43 10.85
N ILE A 129 -6.10 -7.62 10.00
CA ILE A 129 -5.54 -6.39 9.44
C ILE A 129 -6.64 -5.33 9.48
N SER A 130 -6.34 -4.15 10.04
CA SER A 130 -7.34 -3.10 10.24
C SER A 130 -7.84 -2.50 8.92
N ASP A 131 -9.09 -2.06 8.89
CA ASP A 131 -9.74 -1.49 7.70
C ASP A 131 -8.98 -0.27 7.15
N GLU A 132 -8.51 0.62 8.04
CA GLU A 132 -7.62 1.74 7.69
C GLU A 132 -6.37 1.28 6.91
N THR A 133 -5.81 0.13 7.28
CA THR A 133 -4.67 -0.44 6.58
C THR A 133 -5.08 -1.08 5.25
N ILE A 134 -6.22 -1.77 5.21
CA ILE A 134 -6.73 -2.37 3.96
C ILE A 134 -6.96 -1.26 2.93
N ASP A 135 -7.58 -0.15 3.32
CA ASP A 135 -7.77 1.03 2.48
C ASP A 135 -6.43 1.66 2.06
N ALA A 136 -5.49 1.86 2.99
CA ALA A 136 -4.16 2.38 2.66
C ALA A 136 -3.38 1.49 1.68
N TYR A 137 -3.51 0.16 1.77
CA TYR A 137 -2.91 -0.78 0.82
C TYR A 137 -3.67 -0.84 -0.51
N SER A 138 -5.00 -0.76 -0.48
CA SER A 138 -5.88 -0.69 -1.64
C SER A 138 -5.51 0.50 -2.54
N LYS A 139 -5.49 1.70 -1.95
CA LYS A 139 -5.06 2.95 -2.61
C LYS A 139 -3.62 2.86 -3.11
N ARG A 140 -2.68 2.41 -2.28
CA ARG A 140 -1.24 2.39 -2.60
C ARG A 140 -0.84 1.42 -3.72
N TYR A 141 -1.51 0.28 -3.84
CA TYR A 141 -1.17 -0.74 -4.83
C TYR A 141 -2.20 -0.87 -5.96
N CYS A 142 -3.31 -0.11 -5.90
CA CYS A 142 -4.47 -0.23 -6.78
C CYS A 142 -4.94 -1.70 -6.85
N GLU A 143 -5.32 -2.23 -5.68
CA GLU A 143 -5.74 -3.62 -5.46
C GLU A 143 -7.07 -3.62 -4.70
N PRO A 144 -8.05 -4.47 -5.04
CA PRO A 144 -9.33 -4.49 -4.33
C PRO A 144 -9.15 -4.96 -2.89
N ALA A 145 -9.78 -4.24 -1.94
CA ALA A 145 -9.76 -4.52 -0.51
C ALA A 145 -10.03 -6.00 -0.17
N GLU A 146 -10.99 -6.62 -0.88
CA GLU A 146 -11.36 -8.01 -0.73
C GLU A 146 -10.23 -9.01 -1.07
N GLU A 147 -9.41 -8.75 -2.10
CA GLU A 147 -8.24 -9.60 -2.40
C GLU A 147 -7.18 -9.42 -1.31
N LEU A 148 -6.97 -8.20 -0.82
CA LEU A 148 -6.00 -7.91 0.26
C LEU A 148 -6.38 -8.62 1.56
N ILE A 149 -7.66 -8.55 1.98
CA ILE A 149 -8.20 -9.25 3.15
C ILE A 149 -8.05 -10.77 2.99
N ARG A 150 -8.52 -11.32 1.86
CA ARG A 150 -8.46 -12.77 1.59
C ARG A 150 -7.01 -13.27 1.58
N TYR A 151 -6.10 -12.53 0.94
CA TYR A 151 -4.69 -12.89 0.92
C TYR A 151 -4.06 -12.85 2.31
N TYR A 152 -4.33 -11.79 3.08
CA TYR A 152 -3.77 -11.63 4.43
C TYR A 152 -4.17 -12.78 5.35
N LYS A 153 -5.44 -13.21 5.29
CA LYS A 153 -5.95 -14.40 6.01
C LYS A 153 -5.33 -15.72 5.54
N GLU A 154 -4.85 -15.81 4.30
CA GLU A 154 -4.23 -17.03 3.76
C GLU A 154 -2.70 -17.10 4.01
N ILE A 155 -2.03 -16.00 4.42
CA ILE A 155 -0.59 -15.97 4.75
C ILE A 155 -0.14 -17.04 5.76
N PRO A 156 -0.87 -17.36 6.86
CA PRO A 156 -0.46 -18.40 7.81
C PRO A 156 -0.33 -19.79 7.15
N TYR A 157 -1.13 -20.04 6.10
CA TYR A 157 -1.23 -21.30 5.38
C TYR A 157 -0.39 -21.32 4.11
N LEU A 158 0.19 -20.19 3.70
CA LEU A 158 1.12 -20.15 2.57
C LEU A 158 2.37 -20.96 2.92
N PRO A 159 2.85 -21.85 2.03
CA PRO A 159 4.06 -22.61 2.27
C PRO A 159 5.22 -21.63 2.47
N HIS A 160 5.78 -21.63 3.67
CA HIS A 160 6.98 -20.87 4.00
C HIS A 160 8.11 -21.30 3.06
N ARG A 161 8.31 -20.56 1.97
CA ARG A 161 9.48 -20.72 1.10
C ARG A 161 10.71 -20.36 1.92
N ALA A 162 11.31 -21.38 2.54
CA ALA A 162 12.64 -21.27 3.11
C ALA A 162 13.55 -20.61 2.06
N PRO A 163 14.22 -19.50 2.40
CA PRO A 163 15.04 -18.79 1.43
C PRO A 163 16.12 -19.74 0.93
N LYS A 164 16.09 -20.08 -0.37
CA LYS A 164 17.17 -20.84 -1.00
C LYS A 164 18.45 -20.02 -0.81
N ARG A 165 19.33 -20.47 0.08
CA ARG A 165 20.71 -19.94 0.19
C ARG A 165 21.40 -20.25 -1.13
N ASN A 166 21.39 -19.29 -2.05
CA ASN A 166 22.31 -19.27 -3.16
C ASN A 166 23.71 -19.15 -2.55
N ARG A 167 24.39 -20.30 -2.38
CA ARG A 167 25.83 -20.32 -2.08
C ARG A 167 26.51 -19.63 -3.25
N CYS A 168 27.03 -18.42 -3.03
CA CYS A 168 28.09 -17.90 -3.89
C CYS A 168 29.26 -18.87 -3.80
N THR A 169 29.49 -19.61 -4.88
CA THR A 169 30.68 -20.44 -5.05
C THR A 169 31.88 -19.52 -5.24
N GLY A 170 32.54 -19.19 -4.12
CA GLY A 170 33.78 -18.41 -4.13
C GLY A 170 34.81 -19.09 -5.03
N THR A 171 35.05 -18.51 -6.21
CA THR A 171 35.99 -19.06 -7.18
C THR A 171 37.40 -18.77 -6.70
N ARG A 172 38.01 -19.76 -6.03
CA ARG A 172 39.40 -19.74 -5.60
C ARG A 172 40.32 -19.53 -6.80
N ARG A 173 40.86 -18.32 -6.97
CA ARG A 173 42.04 -18.11 -7.80
C ARG A 173 43.28 -18.23 -6.93
N HIS A 174 44.01 -19.31 -7.15
CA HIS A 174 45.42 -19.40 -6.81
C HIS A 174 46.17 -18.34 -7.64
N THR A 175 47.10 -17.64 -7.01
CA THR A 175 48.24 -17.01 -7.68
C THR A 175 49.39 -17.27 -6.74
N GLU A 176 50.24 -18.21 -7.15
CA GLU A 176 51.57 -18.40 -6.58
C GLU A 176 52.46 -17.34 -7.22
N ASP A 177 53.23 -16.62 -6.40
CA ASP A 177 54.53 -16.01 -6.70
C ASP A 177 55.14 -15.55 -5.35
#